data_AF-A0A8H2QI54-F1
#
_entry.id   AF-A0A8H2QI54-F1
#
_cell.length_a   1.000
_cell.length_b   1.000
_cell.length_c   1.000
_cell.angle_alpha   90.00
_cell.angle_beta   90.00
_cell.angle_gamma   90.00
#
_symmetry.space_group_name_H-M   'P 1'
#
loop_
_entity.id
_entity.type
_entity.pdbx_description
1 polymer ?
#
loop_
_entity_poly.entity_id
_entity_poly.type
_entity_poly.pdbx_seq_one_letter_code
_entity_poly.pdbx_strand_id
1 'polypeptide(L)'
;MDLTIKETYNRPFIFIPKTILWIIKQRDLEKDNDNLIGINSSIILNLTSLVESFNKELMISWIKNHMSKSEPESELEDDEMPNWDMSMGEYLLERLTDELILEIESSEWNKQLKLFTKITNEGINRIIEKETLNGMNQLFKYRNILTHGNKLSLIEWIYDNKTSERLEPNKFEGIFTFLKQQNLVSGKLKDVKSDIFELTFSNEVVDYFIKIINKYLDEVKKSFEMSIEINKTLFELKI
;
A
#
# COMPACT_ATOMS: atom_id res chain seq x y z
N MET A 1 -12.65 -12.07 -30.97
CA MET A 1 -11.34 -11.46 -30.67
C MET A 1 -11.09 -11.80 -29.22
N ASP A 2 -10.49 -12.97 -29.00
CA ASP A 2 -10.28 -13.53 -27.67
C ASP A 2 -9.12 -12.79 -27.03
N LEU A 3 -9.46 -11.82 -26.19
CA LEU A 3 -8.51 -11.22 -25.27
C LEU A 3 -8.21 -12.26 -24.19
N THR A 4 -7.20 -13.09 -24.45
CA THR A 4 -6.59 -13.88 -23.40
C THR A 4 -6.01 -12.91 -22.38
N ILE A 5 -6.39 -13.07 -21.11
CA ILE A 5 -6.03 -12.23 -19.96
C ILE A 5 -4.49 -12.11 -19.77
N LYS A 6 -3.69 -12.90 -20.51
CA LYS A 6 -2.23 -13.00 -20.40
C LYS A 6 -1.45 -11.76 -20.84
N GLU A 7 -1.98 -10.85 -21.66
CA GLU A 7 -1.15 -9.81 -22.31
C GLU A 7 -1.29 -8.36 -21.79
N THR A 8 -2.13 -8.09 -20.78
CA THR A 8 -2.29 -6.74 -20.20
C THR A 8 -1.52 -6.48 -18.90
N TYR A 9 -0.61 -7.37 -18.48
CA TYR A 9 0.21 -7.20 -17.26
C TYR A 9 1.40 -6.25 -17.42
N ASN A 10 1.21 -5.09 -18.07
CA ASN A 10 2.20 -4.01 -18.06
C ASN A 10 2.17 -3.26 -16.72
N ARG A 11 2.79 -3.90 -15.73
CA ARG A 11 3.29 -3.48 -14.40
C ARG A 11 3.04 -2.01 -14.01
N PRO A 12 1.94 -1.72 -13.28
CA PRO A 12 1.77 -0.45 -12.55
C PRO A 12 2.94 -0.16 -11.59
N PHE A 13 3.60 -1.21 -11.11
CA PHE A 13 4.66 -1.16 -10.11
C PHE A 13 5.98 -0.54 -10.60
N ILE A 14 6.23 -0.43 -11.91
CA ILE A 14 7.40 0.30 -12.43
C ILE A 14 7.15 1.82 -12.40
N PHE A 15 5.90 2.24 -12.55
CA PHE A 15 5.55 3.65 -12.72
C PHE A 15 5.35 4.35 -11.36
N ILE A 16 4.67 3.71 -10.40
CA ILE A 16 4.34 4.32 -9.09
C ILE A 16 5.60 4.85 -8.36
N PRO A 17 6.70 4.08 -8.21
CA PRO A 17 7.91 4.57 -7.54
C PRO A 17 8.56 5.76 -8.25
N LYS A 18 8.60 5.74 -9.59
CA LYS A 18 9.14 6.85 -10.39
C LYS A 18 8.30 8.11 -10.22
N THR A 19 6.98 7.95 -10.16
CA THR A 19 6.04 9.04 -9.91
C THR A 19 6.26 9.61 -8.51
N ILE A 20 6.39 8.78 -7.47
CA ILE A 20 6.70 9.25 -6.11
C ILE A 20 8.00 10.03 -6.07
N LEU A 21 9.09 9.50 -6.65
CA LEU A 21 10.38 10.19 -6.70
C LEU A 21 10.31 11.51 -7.47
N TRP A 22 9.55 11.56 -8.56
CA TRP A 22 9.34 12.78 -9.32
C TRP A 22 8.56 13.82 -8.48
N ILE A 23 7.50 13.41 -7.78
CA ILE A 23 6.72 14.30 -6.90
C ILE A 23 7.58 14.82 -5.73
N ILE A 24 8.42 13.97 -5.12
CA ILE A 24 9.37 14.40 -4.07
C ILE A 24 10.33 15.45 -4.62
N LYS A 25 10.87 15.26 -5.83
CA LYS A 25 11.72 16.29 -6.47
C LYS A 25 10.98 17.60 -6.71
N GLN A 26 9.68 17.55 -7.06
CA GLN A 26 8.88 18.77 -7.20
C GLN A 26 8.66 19.45 -5.85
N ARG A 27 8.40 18.67 -4.79
CA ARG A 27 8.28 19.17 -3.41
C ARG A 27 9.50 19.97 -2.99
N ASP A 28 10.70 19.45 -3.25
CA ASP A 28 11.95 20.05 -2.80
C ASP A 28 12.28 21.37 -3.56
N LEU A 29 11.63 21.61 -4.69
CA LEU A 29 11.76 22.83 -5.49
C LEU A 29 10.67 23.87 -5.17
N GLU A 30 9.59 23.46 -4.52
CA GLU A 30 8.43 24.29 -4.22
C GLU A 30 8.67 25.16 -2.98
N LYS A 31 8.16 26.39 -3.02
CA LYS A 31 8.27 27.39 -1.95
C LYS A 31 6.90 27.85 -1.45
N ASP A 32 5.86 27.65 -2.24
CA ASP A 32 4.49 27.97 -1.86
C ASP A 32 3.91 26.90 -0.93
N ASN A 33 3.40 27.33 0.23
CA ASN A 33 2.93 26.43 1.28
C ASN A 33 1.67 25.65 0.85
N ASP A 34 0.76 26.28 0.11
CA ASP A 34 -0.47 25.64 -0.34
C ASP A 34 -0.16 24.55 -1.39
N ASN A 35 0.75 24.85 -2.30
CA ASN A 35 1.27 23.86 -3.26
C ASN A 35 1.99 22.70 -2.55
N LEU A 36 2.82 22.99 -1.54
CA LEU A 36 3.50 21.95 -0.75
C LEU A 36 2.51 20.98 -0.12
N ILE A 37 1.41 21.48 0.44
CA ILE A 37 0.37 20.63 1.03
C ILE A 37 -0.29 19.74 -0.01
N GLY A 38 -0.58 20.28 -1.21
CA GLY A 38 -1.11 19.51 -2.33
C GLY A 38 -0.14 18.41 -2.78
N ILE A 39 1.15 18.74 -2.90
CA ILE A 39 2.22 17.82 -3.25
C ILE A 39 2.34 16.71 -2.18
N ASN A 40 2.37 17.07 -0.90
CA ASN A 40 2.46 16.14 0.23
C ASN A 40 1.26 15.20 0.32
N SER A 41 0.06 15.70 0.06
CA SER A 41 -1.15 14.88 -0.06
C SER A 41 -1.01 13.85 -1.19
N SER A 42 -0.50 14.27 -2.34
CA SER A 42 -0.25 13.38 -3.47
C SER A 42 0.79 12.30 -3.14
N ILE A 43 1.87 12.66 -2.42
CA ILE A 43 2.87 11.69 -1.96
C ILE A 43 2.22 10.63 -1.07
N ILE A 44 1.44 11.02 -0.07
CA ILE A 44 0.72 10.08 0.83
C ILE A 44 -0.15 9.09 0.04
N LEU A 45 -0.92 9.58 -0.93
CA LEU A 45 -1.78 8.73 -1.77
C LEU A 45 -0.94 7.72 -2.57
N ASN A 46 0.09 8.19 -3.28
CA ASN A 46 0.94 7.32 -4.08
C ASN A 46 1.72 6.30 -3.24
N LEU A 47 2.17 6.69 -2.04
CA LEU A 47 2.83 5.81 -1.08
C LEU A 47 1.93 4.63 -0.67
N THR A 48 0.63 4.85 -0.45
CA THR A 48 -0.30 3.75 -0.17
C THR A 48 -0.49 2.83 -1.37
N SER A 49 -0.60 3.38 -2.58
CA SER A 49 -0.71 2.59 -3.81
C SER A 49 0.55 1.74 -4.07
N LEU A 50 1.73 2.25 -3.72
CA LEU A 50 2.99 1.51 -3.80
C LEU A 50 2.93 0.24 -2.95
N VAL A 51 2.54 0.38 -1.68
CA VAL A 51 2.50 -0.73 -0.73
C VAL A 51 1.43 -1.75 -1.10
N GLU A 52 0.23 -1.30 -1.49
CA GLU A 52 -0.82 -2.22 -1.92
C GLU A 52 -0.39 -3.00 -3.17
N SER A 53 0.25 -2.35 -4.13
CA SER A 53 0.76 -3.02 -5.33
C SER A 53 1.85 -4.02 -4.98
N PHE A 54 2.81 -3.63 -4.13
CA PHE A 54 3.87 -4.51 -3.67
C PHE A 54 3.32 -5.77 -3.01
N ASN A 55 2.41 -5.63 -2.05
CA ASN A 55 1.84 -6.77 -1.32
C ASN A 55 1.07 -7.71 -2.24
N LYS A 56 0.32 -7.17 -3.21
CA LYS A 56 -0.39 -7.96 -4.22
C LYS A 56 0.59 -8.76 -5.06
N GLU A 57 1.61 -8.11 -5.61
CA GLU A 57 2.64 -8.78 -6.43
C GLU A 57 3.39 -9.85 -5.63
N LEU A 58 3.71 -9.58 -4.37
CA LEU A 58 4.37 -10.54 -3.48
C LEU A 58 3.50 -11.78 -3.26
N MET A 59 2.23 -11.59 -2.87
CA MET A 59 1.30 -12.70 -2.62
C MET A 59 1.07 -13.54 -3.89
N ILE A 60 0.87 -12.90 -5.04
CA ILE A 60 0.70 -13.59 -6.33
C ILE A 60 1.96 -14.36 -6.70
N SER A 61 3.15 -13.77 -6.51
CA SER A 61 4.42 -14.43 -6.81
C SER A 61 4.68 -15.61 -5.87
N TRP A 62 4.29 -15.50 -4.60
CA TRP A 62 4.38 -16.58 -3.63
C TRP A 62 3.54 -17.78 -4.06
N ILE A 63 2.28 -17.54 -4.44
CA ILE A 63 1.38 -18.59 -4.96
C ILE A 63 2.01 -19.27 -6.18
N LYS A 64 2.47 -18.49 -7.17
CA LYS A 64 3.07 -19.04 -8.40
C LYS A 64 4.31 -19.89 -8.13
N ASN A 65 5.21 -19.44 -7.26
CA ASN A 65 6.44 -20.17 -6.93
C ASN A 65 6.19 -21.46 -6.14
N HIS A 66 5.12 -21.51 -5.33
CA HIS A 66 4.75 -22.71 -4.60
C HIS A 66 3.94 -23.70 -5.45
N MET A 67 3.20 -23.22 -6.45
CA MET A 67 2.52 -24.06 -7.45
C MET A 67 3.50 -24.68 -8.45
N SER A 68 4.57 -23.99 -8.84
CA SER A 68 5.59 -24.56 -9.74
C SER A 68 6.47 -25.63 -9.08
N LYS A 69 6.54 -25.65 -7.74
CA LYS A 69 7.27 -26.69 -6.98
C LYS A 69 6.46 -27.97 -6.77
N SER A 70 5.17 -27.96 -7.10
CA SER A 70 4.30 -29.13 -7.00
C SER A 70 4.11 -29.87 -8.32
N GLU A 71 4.88 -29.56 -9.37
CA GLU A 71 5.00 -30.49 -10.49
C GLU A 71 5.57 -31.80 -9.94
N PRO A 72 4.84 -32.93 -10.05
CA PRO A 72 5.36 -34.19 -9.57
C PRO A 72 6.62 -34.51 -10.37
N GLU A 73 7.73 -34.78 -9.68
CA GLU A 73 8.82 -35.52 -10.27
C GLU A 73 8.21 -36.78 -10.87
N SER A 74 8.17 -36.84 -12.21
CA SER A 74 7.68 -37.99 -12.96
C SER A 74 8.67 -39.13 -12.82
N GLU A 75 8.73 -39.71 -11.64
CA GLU A 75 9.44 -40.95 -11.31
C GLU A 75 8.46 -41.90 -10.65
N LEU A 76 7.37 -42.23 -11.33
CA LEU A 76 6.62 -43.45 -11.06
C LEU A 76 6.33 -44.13 -12.39
N GLU A 77 7.16 -45.13 -12.67
CA GLU A 77 6.96 -46.16 -13.68
C GLU A 77 5.58 -46.80 -13.54
N ASP A 78 4.98 -47.08 -14.69
CA ASP A 78 3.89 -48.01 -14.96
C ASP A 78 3.20 -48.66 -13.75
N ASP A 79 2.02 -48.16 -13.39
CA ASP A 79 0.94 -49.05 -12.97
C ASP A 79 -0.43 -48.44 -13.31
N GLU A 80 -1.26 -49.27 -13.93
CA GLU A 80 -2.55 -48.95 -14.53
C GLU A 80 -3.56 -48.40 -13.51
N MET A 81 -3.67 -47.08 -13.39
CA MET A 81 -4.82 -46.42 -12.76
C MET A 81 -5.68 -45.67 -13.80
N PRO A 82 -7.02 -45.58 -13.60
CA PRO A 82 -7.91 -45.00 -14.58
C PRO A 82 -7.65 -43.50 -14.73
N ASN A 83 -7.33 -43.12 -15.96
CA ASN A 83 -6.89 -41.80 -16.41
C ASN A 83 -8.00 -40.70 -16.41
N TRP A 84 -8.90 -40.70 -15.43
CA TRP A 84 -10.10 -39.83 -15.41
C TRP A 84 -10.17 -38.82 -14.25
N ASP A 85 -9.35 -38.94 -13.21
CA ASP A 85 -9.46 -38.08 -12.01
C ASP A 85 -8.35 -37.01 -11.86
N MET A 86 -7.25 -37.09 -12.61
CA MET A 86 -6.20 -36.05 -12.57
C MET A 86 -6.69 -34.71 -13.15
N SER A 87 -7.50 -34.73 -14.22
CA SER A 87 -7.91 -33.48 -14.90
C SER A 87 -8.91 -32.64 -14.11
N MET A 88 -9.77 -33.25 -13.28
CA MET A 88 -10.75 -32.51 -12.49
C MET A 88 -10.12 -31.85 -11.26
N GLY A 89 -9.16 -32.54 -10.63
CA GLY A 89 -8.37 -31.99 -9.53
C GLY A 89 -7.52 -30.80 -9.97
N GLU A 90 -6.82 -30.92 -11.10
CA GLU A 90 -6.03 -29.84 -11.68
C GLU A 90 -6.90 -28.64 -12.08
N TYR A 91 -8.05 -28.89 -12.73
CA TYR A 91 -8.97 -27.82 -13.11
C TYR A 91 -9.59 -27.10 -11.89
N LEU A 92 -9.92 -27.83 -10.83
CA LEU A 92 -10.41 -27.23 -9.58
C LEU A 92 -9.31 -26.38 -8.93
N LEU A 93 -8.08 -26.86 -8.92
CA LEU A 93 -6.93 -26.14 -8.36
C LEU A 93 -6.64 -24.85 -9.15
N GLU A 94 -6.68 -24.91 -10.48
CA GLU A 94 -6.53 -23.73 -11.36
C GLU A 94 -7.62 -22.69 -11.05
N ARG A 95 -8.89 -23.10 -11.00
CA ARG A 95 -10.00 -22.19 -10.69
C ARG A 95 -9.91 -21.55 -9.31
N LEU A 96 -9.56 -22.32 -8.28
CA LEU A 96 -9.39 -21.79 -6.93
C LEU A 96 -8.21 -20.81 -6.86
N THR A 97 -7.16 -21.06 -7.64
CA THR A 97 -6.01 -20.17 -7.76
C THR A 97 -6.40 -18.85 -8.43
N ASP A 98 -7.15 -18.91 -9.52
CA ASP A 98 -7.64 -17.71 -10.21
C ASP A 98 -8.58 -16.88 -9.33
N GLU A 99 -9.51 -17.52 -8.62
CA GLU A 99 -10.39 -16.83 -7.67
C GLU A 99 -9.59 -16.15 -6.54
N LEU A 100 -8.56 -16.80 -6.01
CA LEU A 100 -7.67 -16.22 -5.00
C LEU A 100 -6.87 -15.04 -5.54
N ILE A 101 -6.35 -15.13 -6.78
CA ILE A 101 -5.63 -14.02 -7.42
C ILE A 101 -6.55 -12.81 -7.60
N LEU A 102 -7.78 -13.00 -8.09
CA LEU A 102 -8.77 -11.94 -8.22
C LEU A 102 -9.13 -11.32 -6.86
N GLU A 103 -9.20 -12.15 -5.81
CA GLU A 103 -9.43 -11.67 -4.44
C GLU A 103 -8.27 -10.80 -3.94
N ILE A 104 -7.03 -11.16 -4.25
CA ILE A 104 -5.83 -10.38 -3.93
C ILE A 104 -5.85 -9.05 -4.68
N GLU A 105 -6.10 -9.07 -5.99
CA GLU A 105 -6.07 -7.87 -6.84
C GLU A 105 -7.11 -6.82 -6.39
N SER A 106 -8.29 -7.26 -5.98
CA SER A 106 -9.37 -6.39 -5.50
C SER A 106 -9.26 -5.99 -4.02
N SER A 107 -8.30 -6.54 -3.28
CA SER A 107 -8.21 -6.32 -1.84
C SER A 107 -7.60 -4.97 -1.45
N GLU A 108 -8.21 -4.31 -0.47
CA GLU A 108 -7.67 -3.14 0.24
C GLU A 108 -6.77 -3.58 1.41
N TRP A 109 -5.95 -2.67 1.93
CA TRP A 109 -5.02 -2.89 3.05
C TRP A 109 -5.46 -3.91 4.12
N ASN A 110 -6.59 -3.68 4.80
CA ASN A 110 -7.03 -4.57 5.88
C ASN A 110 -7.34 -6.00 5.42
N LYS A 111 -7.81 -6.15 4.18
CA LYS A 111 -8.06 -7.45 3.56
C LYS A 111 -6.75 -8.08 3.10
N GLN A 112 -5.82 -7.29 2.56
CA GLN A 112 -4.46 -7.76 2.23
C GLN A 112 -3.74 -8.31 3.47
N LEU A 113 -3.82 -7.66 4.63
CA LEU A 113 -3.20 -8.18 5.86
C LEU A 113 -3.70 -9.59 6.25
N LYS A 114 -5.01 -9.82 6.05
CA LYS A 114 -5.64 -11.12 6.31
C LYS A 114 -5.24 -12.15 5.26
N LEU A 115 -5.27 -11.78 3.97
CA LEU A 115 -4.88 -12.65 2.86
C LEU A 115 -3.41 -13.05 2.96
N PHE A 116 -2.54 -12.10 3.28
CA PHE A 116 -1.13 -12.31 3.51
C PHE A 116 -0.92 -13.43 4.53
N THR A 117 -1.54 -13.31 5.71
CA THR A 117 -1.43 -14.33 6.77
C THR A 117 -1.92 -15.71 6.31
N LYS A 118 -2.97 -15.77 5.48
CA LYS A 118 -3.50 -17.03 4.94
C LYS A 118 -2.55 -17.66 3.90
N ILE A 119 -1.95 -16.84 3.05
CA ILE A 119 -1.12 -17.29 1.92
C ILE A 119 0.27 -17.72 2.40
N THR A 120 0.83 -17.01 3.36
CA THR A 120 2.21 -17.22 3.82
C THR A 120 2.28 -18.11 5.07
N ASN A 121 1.13 -18.43 5.68
CA ASN A 121 1.01 -19.13 6.96
C ASN A 121 1.76 -18.45 8.12
N GLU A 122 2.20 -17.21 7.93
CA GLU A 122 2.85 -16.39 8.93
C GLU A 122 2.06 -15.10 9.14
N GLY A 123 1.65 -14.87 10.39
CA GLY A 123 0.98 -13.62 10.75
C GLY A 123 1.92 -12.44 10.52
N ILE A 124 1.43 -11.39 9.85
CA ILE A 124 2.24 -10.21 9.52
C ILE A 124 2.91 -9.57 10.76
N ASN A 125 2.29 -9.71 11.94
CA ASN A 125 2.82 -9.23 13.22
C ASN A 125 4.10 -9.95 13.70
N ARG A 126 4.45 -11.09 13.09
CA ARG A 126 5.70 -11.81 13.34
C ARG A 126 6.84 -11.34 12.43
N ILE A 127 6.48 -10.76 11.28
CA ILE A 127 7.40 -10.32 10.24
C ILE A 127 7.71 -8.82 10.40
N ILE A 128 6.67 -8.04 10.72
CA ILE A 128 6.72 -6.58 10.77
C ILE A 128 6.75 -6.11 12.22
N GLU A 129 7.64 -5.17 12.52
CA GLU A 129 7.69 -4.57 13.83
C GLU A 129 6.38 -3.82 14.15
N LYS A 130 5.96 -3.90 15.41
CA LYS A 130 4.69 -3.29 15.86
C LYS A 130 4.60 -1.80 15.54
N GLU A 131 5.71 -1.08 15.69
CA GLU A 131 5.78 0.36 15.39
C GLU A 131 5.61 0.63 13.91
N THR A 132 6.33 -0.10 13.05
CA THR A 132 6.21 -0.06 11.59
C THR A 132 4.76 -0.31 11.17
N LEU A 133 4.15 -1.39 11.68
CA LEU A 133 2.76 -1.73 11.36
C LEU A 133 1.77 -0.67 11.86
N ASN A 134 2.01 -0.07 13.02
CA ASN A 134 1.18 1.03 13.52
C ASN A 134 1.27 2.25 12.59
N GLY A 135 2.49 2.63 12.17
CA GLY A 135 2.69 3.71 11.20
C GLY A 135 1.97 3.44 9.88
N MET A 136 2.08 2.22 9.33
CA MET A 136 1.36 1.79 8.13
C MET A 136 -0.15 1.89 8.29
N ASN A 137 -0.70 1.40 9.39
CA ASN A 137 -2.14 1.50 9.67
C ASN A 137 -2.62 2.96 9.73
N GLN A 138 -1.82 3.86 10.29
CA GLN A 138 -2.14 5.28 10.32
C GLN A 138 -2.06 5.91 8.92
N LEU A 139 -1.07 5.54 8.10
CA LEU A 139 -0.98 5.98 6.71
C LEU A 139 -2.22 5.60 5.90
N PHE A 140 -2.71 4.36 6.02
CA PHE A 140 -3.92 3.93 5.32
C PHE A 140 -5.20 4.59 5.85
N LYS A 141 -5.28 4.87 7.17
CA LYS A 141 -6.33 5.74 7.72
C LYS A 141 -6.25 7.14 7.13
N TYR A 142 -5.04 7.66 6.93
CA TYR A 142 -4.79 8.96 6.34
C TYR A 142 -5.29 9.04 4.90
N ARG A 143 -4.93 8.04 4.08
CA ARG A 143 -5.47 7.89 2.72
C ARG A 143 -6.99 7.83 2.71
N ASN A 144 -7.62 7.08 3.63
CA ASN A 144 -9.08 7.01 3.67
C ASN A 144 -9.76 8.35 4.01
N ILE A 145 -9.13 9.17 4.86
CA ILE A 145 -9.61 10.54 5.12
C ILE A 145 -9.47 11.40 3.85
N LEU A 146 -8.37 11.26 3.10
CA LEU A 146 -8.16 11.99 1.84
C LEU A 146 -9.13 11.56 0.72
N THR A 147 -9.39 10.25 0.57
CA THR A 147 -10.16 9.71 -0.56
C THR A 147 -11.67 9.70 -0.31
N HIS A 148 -12.10 9.49 0.93
CA HIS A 148 -13.51 9.33 1.29
C HIS A 148 -14.01 10.35 2.31
N GLY A 149 -13.13 11.19 2.87
CA GLY A 149 -13.50 12.34 3.66
C GLY A 149 -14.18 13.38 2.76
N ASN A 150 -15.47 13.15 2.50
CA ASN A 150 -16.34 14.02 1.70
C ASN A 150 -16.03 15.50 1.93
N LYS A 151 -15.70 16.17 0.82
CA LYS A 151 -15.26 17.56 0.69
C LYS A 151 -13.97 17.88 1.46
N LEU A 152 -12.83 17.71 0.79
CA LEU A 152 -11.92 18.85 0.70
C LEU A 152 -12.77 19.97 0.08
N SER A 153 -13.52 20.70 0.90
CA SER A 153 -13.95 22.02 0.51
C SER A 153 -12.65 22.75 0.27
N LEU A 154 -12.21 22.79 -0.99
CA LEU A 154 -11.49 23.95 -1.50
C LEU A 154 -12.46 25.11 -1.23
N ILE A 155 -12.37 25.63 -0.01
CA ILE A 155 -12.93 26.91 0.34
C ILE A 155 -12.10 27.81 -0.57
N GLU A 156 -12.71 28.27 -1.66
CA GLU A 156 -12.23 29.46 -2.33
C GLU A 156 -11.91 30.44 -1.21
N TRP A 157 -10.66 30.85 -1.11
CA TRP A 157 -10.24 31.95 -0.26
C TRP A 157 -10.92 33.22 -0.78
N ILE A 158 -12.23 33.31 -0.61
CA ILE A 158 -12.97 34.55 -0.73
C ILE A 158 -12.60 35.29 0.54
N TYR A 159 -11.79 36.32 0.35
CA TYR A 159 -11.28 37.28 1.32
C TYR A 159 -12.36 38.05 2.12
N ASP A 160 -13.60 37.55 2.15
CA ASP A 160 -14.69 38.14 2.90
C ASP A 160 -14.92 37.35 4.18
N ASN A 161 -14.68 38.04 5.29
CA ASN A 161 -15.00 37.63 6.64
C ASN A 161 -16.45 37.14 6.74
N LYS A 162 -16.69 35.84 6.55
CA LYS A 162 -17.66 34.99 7.26
C LYS A 162 -17.68 33.58 6.68
N THR A 163 -17.41 32.62 7.57
CA THR A 163 -17.67 31.18 7.44
C THR A 163 -16.96 30.43 6.32
N SER A 164 -15.66 30.21 6.51
CA SER A 164 -15.00 29.00 6.02
C SER A 164 -15.69 27.78 6.67
N GLU A 165 -16.39 26.93 5.92
CA GLU A 165 -16.78 25.59 6.40
C GLU A 165 -15.51 24.77 6.62
N ARG A 166 -14.90 24.95 7.80
CA ARG A 166 -13.69 24.26 8.24
C ARG A 166 -13.93 22.76 8.18
N LEU A 167 -12.99 22.04 7.58
CA LEU A 167 -12.85 20.58 7.66
C LEU A 167 -13.27 20.08 9.05
N GLU A 168 -14.12 19.05 9.11
CA GLU A 168 -14.58 18.48 10.39
C GLU A 168 -13.37 18.01 11.22
N PRO A 169 -12.97 18.73 12.29
CA PRO A 169 -11.72 18.45 13.00
C PRO A 169 -11.68 17.03 13.61
N ASN A 170 -12.86 16.47 13.86
CA ASN A 170 -13.04 15.12 14.39
C ASN A 170 -12.50 14.03 13.46
N LYS A 171 -12.44 14.27 12.13
CA LYS A 171 -11.90 13.28 11.17
C LYS A 171 -10.38 13.14 11.30
N PHE A 172 -9.68 14.23 11.59
CA PHE A 172 -8.22 14.28 11.70
C PHE A 172 -7.70 14.06 13.14
N GLU A 173 -8.58 14.06 14.14
CA GLU A 173 -8.21 13.91 15.56
C GLU A 173 -7.34 12.68 15.83
N GLY A 174 -7.69 11.53 15.25
CA GLY A 174 -6.93 10.29 15.40
C GLY A 174 -5.51 10.40 14.85
N ILE A 175 -5.36 11.02 13.68
CA ILE A 175 -4.06 11.21 13.01
C ILE A 175 -3.25 12.25 13.75
N PHE A 176 -3.85 13.39 14.09
CA PHE A 176 -3.18 14.43 14.87
C PHE A 176 -2.65 13.89 16.19
N THR A 177 -3.46 13.08 16.89
CA THR A 177 -3.04 12.45 18.16
C THR A 177 -1.85 11.52 17.95
N PHE A 178 -1.88 10.71 16.91
CA PHE A 178 -0.76 9.84 16.56
C PHE A 178 0.51 10.63 16.21
N LEU A 179 0.42 11.63 15.32
CA LEU A 179 1.54 12.46 14.92
C LEU A 179 2.14 13.21 16.12
N LYS A 180 1.30 13.64 17.06
CA LYS A 180 1.75 14.25 18.30
C LYS A 180 2.52 13.26 19.19
N GLN A 181 2.07 12.00 19.28
CA GLN A 181 2.81 10.95 19.99
C GLN A 181 4.17 10.65 19.34
N GLN A 182 4.27 10.82 18.02
CA GLN A 182 5.53 10.71 17.26
C GLN A 182 6.39 11.98 17.33
N ASN A 183 5.97 13.01 18.07
CA ASN A 183 6.62 14.34 18.15
C ASN A 183 6.75 15.05 16.79
N LEU A 184 5.85 14.77 15.84
CA LEU A 184 5.84 15.39 14.51
C LEU A 184 5.01 16.68 14.47
N VAL A 185 4.05 16.82 15.38
CA VAL A 185 3.21 18.02 15.51
C VAL A 185 3.10 18.44 16.97
N SER A 186 2.90 19.73 17.22
CA SER A 186 2.76 20.31 18.56
C SER A 186 1.41 21.02 18.76
N GLY A 187 1.10 21.40 20.01
CA GLY A 187 -0.15 22.09 20.35
C GLY A 187 -1.29 21.15 20.80
N LYS A 188 -2.44 21.74 21.17
CA LYS A 188 -3.69 21.00 21.44
C LYS A 188 -4.60 21.12 20.24
N LEU A 189 -5.30 20.03 19.89
CA LEU A 189 -6.23 19.99 18.77
C LEU A 189 -7.23 21.16 18.75
N LYS A 190 -7.70 21.60 19.94
CA LYS A 190 -8.63 22.73 20.08
C LYS A 190 -8.03 24.08 19.67
N ASP A 191 -6.72 24.23 19.82
CA ASP A 191 -5.99 25.48 19.62
C ASP A 191 -5.47 25.62 18.18
N VAL A 192 -5.33 24.51 17.45
CA VAL A 192 -4.78 24.45 16.07
C VAL A 192 -5.84 24.07 15.03
N LYS A 193 -7.14 24.23 15.34
CA LYS A 193 -8.23 23.77 14.45
C LYS A 193 -8.22 24.39 13.06
N SER A 194 -7.69 25.61 12.90
CA SER A 194 -7.56 26.27 11.60
C SER A 194 -6.42 25.71 10.76
N ASP A 195 -5.36 25.22 11.41
CA ASP A 195 -4.07 24.92 10.77
C ASP A 195 -3.78 23.42 10.76
N ILE A 196 -4.76 22.60 11.16
CA ILE A 196 -4.61 21.15 11.29
C ILE A 196 -4.19 20.50 9.98
N PHE A 197 -4.63 21.05 8.84
CA PHE A 197 -4.25 20.55 7.53
C PHE A 197 -2.77 20.84 7.28
N GLU A 198 -2.33 22.10 7.42
CA GLU A 198 -0.92 22.47 7.26
C GLU A 198 0.02 21.67 8.17
N LEU A 199 -0.37 21.48 9.44
CA LEU A 199 0.42 20.73 10.42
C LEU A 199 0.50 19.23 10.09
N THR A 200 -0.58 18.63 9.61
CA THR A 200 -0.61 17.19 9.35
C THR A 200 -0.02 16.83 7.99
N PHE A 201 0.01 17.77 7.05
CA PHE A 201 0.61 17.62 5.72
C PHE A 201 1.98 18.29 5.58
N SER A 202 2.69 18.51 6.69
CA SER A 202 4.05 19.07 6.64
C SER A 202 5.04 18.08 6.02
N ASN A 203 6.18 18.61 5.56
CA ASN A 203 7.25 17.78 4.99
C ASN A 203 7.75 16.73 6.00
N GLU A 204 7.84 17.09 7.27
CA GLU A 204 8.28 16.19 8.35
C GLU A 204 7.34 14.99 8.51
N VAL A 205 6.03 15.21 8.38
CA VAL A 205 5.04 14.13 8.46
C VAL A 205 5.15 13.21 7.25
N VAL A 206 5.30 13.76 6.04
CA VAL A 206 5.48 12.95 4.83
C VAL A 206 6.79 12.16 4.89
N ASP A 207 7.89 12.78 5.32
CA ASP A 207 9.19 12.12 5.45
C ASP A 207 9.15 11.00 6.48
N TYR A 208 8.39 11.16 7.57
CA TYR A 208 8.13 10.06 8.51
C TYR A 208 7.46 8.87 7.81
N PHE A 209 6.42 9.09 7.02
CA PHE A 209 5.72 8.00 6.34
C PHE A 209 6.56 7.33 5.25
N ILE A 210 7.40 8.09 4.54
CA ILE A 210 8.39 7.51 3.61
C ILE A 210 9.35 6.57 4.36
N LYS A 211 9.87 6.98 5.52
CA LYS A 211 10.74 6.14 6.36
C LYS A 211 10.03 4.87 6.83
N ILE A 212 8.79 4.99 7.28
CA ILE A 212 7.97 3.84 7.72
C ILE A 212 7.75 2.86 6.56
N ILE A 213 7.49 3.34 5.35
CA ILE A 213 7.33 2.47 4.18
C ILE A 213 8.63 1.75 3.84
N ASN A 214 9.76 2.46 3.77
CA ASN A 214 11.04 1.81 3.50
C ASN A 214 11.33 0.71 4.52
N LYS A 215 11.09 0.99 5.81
CA LYS A 215 11.24 0.01 6.89
C LYS A 215 10.31 -1.19 6.71
N TYR A 216 9.04 -0.96 6.37
CA TYR A 216 8.08 -2.04 6.09
C TYR A 216 8.55 -2.93 4.93
N LEU A 217 8.95 -2.32 3.80
CA LEU A 217 9.43 -3.05 2.62
C LEU A 217 10.68 -3.88 2.94
N ASP A 218 11.61 -3.33 3.72
CA ASP A 218 12.82 -4.03 4.15
C ASP A 218 12.53 -5.22 5.07
N GLU A 219 11.60 -5.06 6.02
CA GLU A 219 11.16 -6.13 6.92
C GLU A 219 10.49 -7.28 6.15
N VAL A 220 9.57 -6.96 5.23
CA VAL A 220 8.97 -7.98 4.34
C VAL A 220 10.05 -8.67 3.51
N LYS A 221 10.96 -7.93 2.90
CA LYS A 221 12.03 -8.49 2.06
C LYS A 221 12.97 -9.43 2.82
N LYS A 222 13.22 -9.20 4.11
CA LYS A 222 14.06 -10.10 4.91
C LYS A 222 13.37 -11.42 5.22
N SER A 223 12.06 -11.39 5.43
CA SER A 223 11.29 -12.58 5.80
C SER A 223 10.95 -13.48 4.61
N PHE A 224 10.85 -12.92 3.41
CA PHE A 224 10.63 -13.68 2.19
C PHE A 224 11.97 -13.80 1.46
N GLU A 225 12.50 -15.01 1.24
CA GLU A 225 13.58 -15.24 0.26
C GLU A 225 13.03 -14.96 -1.15
N MET A 226 12.76 -13.68 -1.43
CA MET A 226 12.08 -13.26 -2.64
C MET A 226 12.96 -13.57 -3.83
N SER A 227 12.36 -14.16 -4.86
CA SER A 227 13.03 -14.42 -6.13
C SER A 227 13.72 -13.14 -6.64
N ILE A 228 14.84 -13.32 -7.34
CA ILE A 228 15.66 -12.23 -7.91
C ILE A 228 14.82 -11.24 -8.76
N GLU A 229 13.70 -11.68 -9.32
CA GLU A 229 12.77 -10.84 -10.09
C GLU A 229 11.97 -9.83 -9.26
N ILE A 230 11.50 -10.21 -8.06
CA ILE A 230 10.80 -9.26 -7.16
C ILE A 230 11.82 -8.25 -6.60
N ASN A 231 13.04 -8.72 -6.31
CA ASN A 231 14.16 -7.89 -5.84
C ASN A 231 14.60 -6.80 -6.83
N LYS A 232 14.47 -7.03 -8.14
CA LYS A 232 14.74 -6.00 -9.17
C LYS A 232 13.72 -4.86 -9.16
N THR A 233 12.55 -5.09 -8.57
CA THR A 233 11.39 -4.19 -8.69
C THR A 233 11.10 -3.45 -7.39
N LEU A 234 11.78 -3.78 -6.28
CA LEU A 234 11.61 -3.12 -4.98
C LEU A 234 12.64 -2.03 -4.75
N PHE A 235 12.12 -0.86 -4.46
CA PHE A 235 12.84 0.41 -4.42
C PHE A 235 13.19 0.80 -2.99
N GLU A 236 14.39 1.34 -2.81
CA GLU A 236 14.69 2.23 -1.69
C GLU A 236 14.22 3.63 -2.10
N LEU A 237 13.17 4.17 -1.46
CA LEU A 237 12.85 5.60 -1.58
C LEU A 237 13.91 6.37 -0.79
N LYS A 238 15.05 6.68 -1.42
CA LYS A 238 16.07 7.55 -0.83
C LYS A 238 15.55 9.00 -0.87
N ILE A 239 15.26 9.54 0.31
CA ILE A 239 15.19 10.98 0.55
C ILE A 239 16.62 11.49 0.65
#